data_AF-A0A177CBT5-F1
#
_entry.id   AF-A0A177CBT5-F1
#
_cell.length_a   1.000
_cell.length_b   1.000
_cell.length_c   1.000
_cell.angle_alpha   90.00
_cell.angle_beta   90.00
_cell.angle_gamma   90.00
#
_symmetry.space_group_name_H-M   'P 1'
#
loop_
_entity.id
_entity.type
_entity.pdbx_description
1 polymer ?
#
loop_
_entity_poly.entity_id
_entity_poly.type
_entity_poly.pdbx_seq_one_letter_code
_entity_poly.pdbx_strand_id
1 'polypeptide(L)'
;MTSTRHPQPLSSSPSEVYVIPRQPHAVTSSQARILSPMIIIPGNSPITTTLTPSQLHELLPTLHIHIEPSLPGMALFPASSVSHPGLEQALRWREADNGSYTGIQANLIEIVQIYQALSFLGNRPTGQFLRPLERVIRGAFEKGFVLEECQALWDLRHLPFTEKWIDLMVRRLAANFETMVADGTSEFVFEGRLEADEVLRAQYAEYLSIFAWIDAEMELKLRWRCVQERMAKDAERARRITKMMKATRRRAVARLETVFE
;
A
#
# COMPACT_ATOMS: atom_id res chain seq x y z
N MET A 1 67.19 53.79 -39.24
CA MET A 1 68.37 54.65 -39.01
C MET A 1 68.24 55.26 -37.63
N THR A 2 69.38 55.31 -36.90
CA THR A 2 69.63 55.87 -35.54
C THR A 2 68.84 55.23 -34.38
N SER A 3 69.46 54.39 -33.55
CA SER A 3 70.33 54.73 -32.39
C SER A 3 69.48 55.31 -31.24
N THR A 4 69.50 54.79 -30.00
CA THR A 4 70.69 54.57 -29.17
C THR A 4 70.30 53.66 -27.97
N ARG A 5 71.17 52.70 -27.62
CA ARG A 5 71.12 51.97 -26.34
C ARG A 5 71.82 52.79 -25.26
N HIS A 6 71.31 52.79 -24.02
CA HIS A 6 72.16 52.65 -22.83
C HIS A 6 71.40 52.01 -21.65
N PRO A 7 72.10 51.32 -20.72
CA PRO A 7 71.53 50.27 -19.86
C PRO A 7 71.62 50.54 -18.35
N GLN A 8 70.85 49.71 -17.60
CA GLN A 8 71.03 49.26 -16.20
C GLN A 8 70.86 50.28 -15.04
N PRO A 9 70.64 49.85 -13.77
CA PRO A 9 70.74 48.48 -13.21
C PRO A 9 69.56 48.02 -12.32
N LEU A 10 69.69 46.74 -11.94
CA LEU A 10 68.92 45.93 -11.00
C LEU A 10 68.76 46.56 -9.61
N SER A 11 67.54 46.45 -9.04
CA SER A 11 67.39 46.24 -7.59
C SER A 11 66.42 45.08 -7.36
N SER A 12 67.00 43.94 -7.00
CA SER A 12 66.33 42.78 -6.44
C SER A 12 65.84 43.11 -5.03
N SER A 13 64.53 43.23 -4.84
CA SER A 13 63.90 43.11 -3.54
C SER A 13 63.23 41.73 -3.45
N PRO A 14 63.48 40.95 -2.39
CA PRO A 14 62.87 39.64 -2.22
C PRO A 14 61.36 39.80 -2.01
N SER A 15 60.57 39.10 -2.83
CA SER A 15 59.17 38.87 -2.56
C SER A 15 59.06 38.06 -1.27
N GLU A 16 58.75 38.73 -0.16
CA GLU A 16 58.25 38.07 1.04
C GLU A 16 56.95 37.37 0.67
N VAL A 17 57.02 36.05 0.57
CA VAL A 17 55.86 35.18 0.56
C VAL A 17 55.20 35.33 1.93
N TYR A 18 54.19 36.18 2.02
CA TYR A 18 53.28 36.20 3.16
C TYR A 18 52.50 34.87 3.18
N VAL A 19 53.06 33.89 3.88
CA VAL A 19 52.33 32.72 4.34
C VAL A 19 51.39 33.22 5.42
N ILE A 20 50.14 33.48 5.03
CA ILE A 20 49.05 33.74 5.97
C ILE A 20 48.97 32.52 6.91
N PRO A 21 49.15 32.68 8.22
CA PRO A 21 48.90 31.59 9.15
C PRO A 21 47.42 31.22 9.01
N ARG A 22 47.13 29.98 8.60
CA ARG A 22 45.80 29.39 8.77
C ARG A 22 45.52 29.39 10.27
N GLN A 23 44.85 30.43 10.76
CA GLN A 23 44.21 30.37 12.06
C GLN A 23 43.19 29.22 11.98
N PRO A 24 43.25 28.24 12.90
CA PRO A 24 42.11 27.39 13.11
C PRO A 24 41.05 28.31 13.73
N HIS A 25 40.17 28.85 12.90
CA HIS A 25 38.89 29.32 13.40
C HIS A 25 38.26 28.09 14.02
N ALA A 26 38.27 28.07 15.36
CA ALA A 26 37.34 27.30 16.13
C ALA A 26 35.97 27.56 15.51
N VAL A 27 35.46 26.55 14.80
CA VAL A 27 34.05 26.48 14.45
C VAL A 27 33.35 26.40 15.78
N THR A 28 33.00 27.58 16.28
CA THR A 28 32.04 27.74 17.35
C THR A 28 30.81 26.98 16.86
N SER A 29 30.47 25.95 17.60
CA SER A 29 29.30 25.10 17.48
C SER A 29 28.04 25.94 17.68
N SER A 30 27.76 26.87 16.77
CA SER A 30 26.51 27.61 16.75
C SER A 30 25.50 26.80 15.96
N GLN A 31 24.58 26.19 16.69
CA GLN A 31 23.30 25.68 16.18
C GLN A 31 23.45 24.64 15.05
N ALA A 32 23.64 23.38 15.42
CA ALA A 32 23.08 22.30 14.62
C ALA A 32 21.58 22.57 14.53
N ARG A 33 21.12 23.23 13.45
CA ARG A 33 19.71 23.20 13.08
C ARG A 33 19.38 21.72 13.00
N ILE A 34 18.57 21.24 13.93
CA ILE A 34 17.98 19.91 13.82
C ILE A 34 17.10 20.00 12.58
N LEU A 35 17.67 19.67 11.42
CA LEU A 35 16.93 19.58 10.18
C LEU A 35 16.04 18.36 10.36
N SER A 36 14.75 18.60 10.56
CA SER A 36 13.73 17.56 10.52
C SER A 36 13.99 16.70 9.27
N PRO A 37 14.05 15.36 9.41
CA PRO A 37 14.23 14.49 8.28
C PRO A 37 13.19 14.82 7.20
N MET A 38 13.66 14.97 5.97
CA MET A 38 12.85 15.32 4.81
C MET A 38 12.78 14.13 3.87
N ILE A 39 11.57 13.74 3.50
CA ILE A 39 11.31 12.68 2.53
C ILE A 39 10.73 13.32 1.27
N ILE A 40 11.35 13.04 0.13
CA ILE A 40 10.97 13.59 -1.17
C ILE A 40 10.50 12.45 -2.06
N ILE A 41 9.24 12.56 -2.51
CA ILE A 41 8.64 11.71 -3.54
C ILE A 41 8.39 12.61 -4.76
N PRO A 42 8.99 12.34 -5.94
CA PRO A 42 8.80 13.16 -7.13
C PRO A 42 7.32 13.42 -7.43
N GLY A 43 7.00 14.68 -7.76
CA GLY A 43 5.62 15.10 -8.07
C GLY A 43 4.75 15.40 -6.85
N ASN A 44 5.26 15.26 -5.63
CA ASN A 44 4.52 15.54 -4.39
C ASN A 44 5.25 16.58 -3.52
N SER A 45 4.53 17.16 -2.56
CA SER A 45 5.15 18.04 -1.56
C SER A 45 6.09 17.23 -0.64
N PRO A 46 7.24 17.80 -0.24
CA PRO A 46 8.13 17.13 0.71
C PRO A 46 7.43 16.80 2.01
N ILE A 47 7.68 15.61 2.55
CA ILE A 47 7.17 15.18 3.85
C ILE A 47 8.25 15.45 4.90
N THR A 48 7.89 16.14 5.96
CA THR A 48 8.77 16.37 7.13
C THR A 48 8.20 15.67 8.34
N THR A 49 9.08 15.23 9.24
CA THR A 49 8.68 14.49 10.45
C THR A 49 9.42 14.99 11.68
N THR A 50 8.79 14.85 12.84
CA THR A 50 9.38 15.13 14.16
C THR A 50 9.96 13.87 14.81
N LEU A 51 9.85 12.71 14.16
CA LEU A 51 10.38 11.44 14.67
C LEU A 51 11.90 11.48 14.77
N THR A 52 12.43 10.89 15.84
CA THR A 52 13.88 10.71 15.98
C THR A 52 14.40 9.68 14.97
N PRO A 53 15.71 9.68 14.65
CA PRO A 53 16.29 8.68 13.75
C PRO A 53 16.03 7.23 14.19
N SER A 54 16.00 6.95 15.50
CA SER A 54 15.69 5.61 16.01
C SER A 54 14.23 5.23 15.79
N GLN A 55 13.29 6.16 16.03
CA GLN A 55 11.87 5.95 15.75
C GLN A 55 11.60 5.76 14.25
N LEU A 56 12.30 6.52 13.40
CA LEU A 56 12.23 6.35 11.96
C LEU A 56 12.81 5.02 11.50
N HIS A 57 13.91 4.55 12.09
CA HIS A 57 14.47 3.26 11.75
C HIS A 57 13.54 2.11 12.16
N GLU A 58 12.87 2.22 13.31
CA GLU A 58 11.88 1.24 13.75
C GLU A 58 10.66 1.20 12.81
N LEU A 59 10.14 2.37 12.43
CA LEU A 59 8.97 2.47 11.54
C LEU A 59 9.32 2.15 10.09
N LEU A 60 10.47 2.60 9.59
CA LEU A 60 10.91 2.54 8.19
C LEU A 60 12.32 1.92 8.09
N PRO A 61 12.48 0.60 8.36
CA PRO A 61 13.79 -0.05 8.45
C PRO A 61 14.74 0.21 7.26
N THR A 62 14.21 0.26 6.04
CA THR A 62 15.02 0.43 4.82
C THR A 62 15.14 1.88 4.35
N LEU A 63 14.67 2.87 5.12
CA LEU A 63 14.77 4.29 4.77
C LEU A 63 16.20 4.73 4.44
N HIS A 64 17.18 4.17 5.15
CA HIS A 64 18.61 4.48 4.98
C HIS A 64 19.14 4.24 3.56
N ILE A 65 18.52 3.34 2.79
CA ILE A 65 18.89 3.04 1.39
C ILE A 65 18.55 4.23 0.47
N HIS A 66 17.57 5.04 0.87
CA HIS A 66 17.07 6.18 0.10
C HIS A 66 17.66 7.51 0.57
N ILE A 67 18.53 7.50 1.58
CA ILE A 67 19.17 8.74 2.06
C ILE A 67 20.20 9.22 1.05
N GLU A 68 20.10 10.50 0.70
CA GLU A 68 21.04 11.15 -0.19
C GLU A 68 22.42 11.28 0.51
N PRO A 69 23.51 10.69 -0.04
CA PRO A 69 24.82 10.71 0.62
C PRO A 69 25.35 12.12 0.88
N SER A 70 25.02 13.07 0.00
CA SER A 70 25.40 14.47 0.14
C SER A 70 24.55 15.25 1.16
N LEU A 71 23.36 14.73 1.53
CA LEU A 71 22.37 15.38 2.38
C LEU A 71 21.74 14.34 3.34
N PRO A 72 22.40 14.00 4.47
CA PRO A 72 21.97 12.90 5.34
C PRO A 72 20.62 13.12 6.05
N GLY A 73 20.07 14.33 5.99
CA GLY A 73 18.71 14.64 6.45
C GLY A 73 17.63 14.48 5.38
N MET A 74 17.98 14.04 4.17
CA MET A 74 17.08 13.97 3.02
C MET A 74 17.04 12.53 2.48
N ALA A 75 15.83 11.99 2.33
CA ALA A 75 15.58 10.73 1.64
C ALA A 75 14.84 10.98 0.33
N LEU A 76 15.34 10.43 -0.78
CA LEU A 76 14.78 10.58 -2.12
C LEU A 76 14.23 9.25 -2.64
N PHE A 77 12.94 9.23 -2.97
CA PHE A 77 12.25 8.06 -3.50
C PHE A 77 12.11 8.11 -5.02
N PRO A 78 12.07 6.97 -5.72
CA PRO A 78 11.62 6.91 -7.10
C PRO A 78 10.16 7.39 -7.23
N ALA A 79 9.80 7.91 -8.41
CA ALA A 79 8.43 8.28 -8.70
C ALA A 79 7.49 7.06 -8.58
N SER A 80 6.31 7.27 -7.99
CA SER A 80 5.27 6.25 -7.82
C SER A 80 5.70 4.95 -7.11
N SER A 81 6.79 4.96 -6.35
CA SER A 81 7.24 3.76 -5.61
C SER A 81 6.46 3.50 -4.32
N VAL A 82 5.94 4.57 -3.73
CA VAL A 82 5.23 4.56 -2.45
C VAL A 82 4.09 5.56 -2.49
N SER A 83 2.98 5.22 -1.83
CA SER A 83 1.87 6.15 -1.64
C SER A 83 2.32 7.32 -0.75
N HIS A 84 2.31 8.53 -1.29
CA HIS A 84 2.54 9.77 -0.52
C HIS A 84 1.57 9.90 0.67
N PRO A 85 0.23 9.83 0.49
CA PRO A 85 -0.70 9.92 1.63
C PRO A 85 -0.52 8.76 2.61
N GLY A 86 -0.21 7.55 2.13
CA GLY A 86 0.07 6.40 2.98
C GLY A 86 1.29 6.59 3.88
N LEU A 87 2.38 7.12 3.32
CA LEU A 87 3.61 7.40 4.07
C LEU A 87 3.42 8.55 5.06
N GLU A 88 2.78 9.64 4.64
CA GLU A 88 2.47 10.77 5.51
C GLU A 88 1.61 10.33 6.70
N GLN A 89 0.56 9.53 6.45
CA GLN A 89 -0.32 9.03 7.50
C GLN A 89 0.39 8.04 8.42
N ALA A 90 1.30 7.21 7.89
CA ALA A 90 2.12 6.31 8.69
C ALA A 90 3.03 7.07 9.67
N LEU A 91 3.65 8.16 9.21
CA LEU A 91 4.50 9.02 10.03
C LEU A 91 3.68 9.74 11.10
N ARG A 92 2.57 10.38 10.71
CA ARG A 92 1.66 11.04 11.66
C ARG A 92 1.12 10.08 12.71
N TRP A 93 0.78 8.85 12.31
CA TRP A 93 0.36 7.81 13.24
C TRP A 93 1.45 7.52 14.27
N ARG A 94 2.70 7.37 13.83
CA ARG A 94 3.83 7.12 14.74
C ARG A 94 4.15 8.31 15.64
N GLU A 95 3.99 9.54 15.15
CA GLU A 95 4.17 10.77 15.92
C GLU A 95 3.08 10.94 16.99
N ALA A 96 1.85 10.51 16.70
CA ALA A 96 0.74 10.51 17.64
C ALA A 96 0.79 9.36 18.65
N ASP A 97 1.55 8.30 18.37
CA ASP A 97 1.64 7.09 19.20
C ASP A 97 2.47 7.34 20.47
N ASN A 98 1.81 7.82 21.53
CA ASN A 98 2.33 7.89 22.90
C ASN A 98 2.22 6.55 23.66
N GLY A 99 2.08 5.42 22.97
CA GLY A 99 2.02 4.08 23.58
C GLY A 99 0.64 3.40 23.55
N SER A 100 -0.27 3.81 22.66
CA SER A 100 -1.58 3.14 22.48
C SER A 100 -1.93 2.98 21.00
N TYR A 101 -1.81 1.74 20.52
CA TYR A 101 -2.06 1.31 19.14
C TYR A 101 -3.53 1.36 18.67
N THR A 102 -4.44 1.90 19.48
CA THR A 102 -5.90 1.88 19.22
C THR A 102 -6.41 3.03 18.35
N GLY A 103 -5.54 3.92 17.86
CA GLY A 103 -5.93 5.26 17.39
C GLY A 103 -5.85 5.56 15.89
N ILE A 104 -5.75 4.56 14.99
CA ILE A 104 -5.77 4.88 13.54
C ILE A 104 -7.22 5.17 13.13
N GLN A 105 -7.61 6.45 13.15
CA GLN A 105 -8.82 6.94 12.51
C GLN A 105 -8.55 7.08 11.01
N ALA A 106 -8.62 5.96 10.29
CA ALA A 106 -8.41 5.94 8.84
C ALA A 106 -9.44 5.03 8.17
N ASN A 107 -9.87 5.40 6.96
CA ASN A 107 -10.72 4.56 6.12
C ASN A 107 -9.92 3.39 5.52
N LEU A 108 -10.60 2.46 4.85
CA LEU A 108 -9.95 1.27 4.28
C LEU A 108 -8.81 1.61 3.33
N ILE A 109 -9.00 2.62 2.47
CA ILE A 109 -8.06 3.00 1.41
C ILE A 109 -6.79 3.54 2.06
N GLU A 110 -6.93 4.43 3.04
CA GLU A 110 -5.83 4.97 3.82
C GLU A 110 -5.06 3.86 4.56
N ILE A 111 -5.76 2.90 5.16
CA ILE A 111 -5.12 1.77 5.84
C ILE A 111 -4.33 0.90 4.84
N VAL A 112 -4.85 0.66 3.64
CA VAL A 112 -4.12 -0.04 2.58
C VAL A 112 -2.89 0.75 2.13
N GLN A 113 -2.99 2.07 1.99
CA GLN A 113 -1.86 2.94 1.64
C GLN A 113 -0.78 2.98 2.74
N ILE A 114 -1.17 3.00 4.02
CA ILE A 114 -0.24 2.87 5.15
C ILE A 114 0.46 1.51 5.09
N TYR A 115 -0.32 0.43 4.91
CA TYR A 115 0.22 -0.93 4.78
C TYR A 115 1.24 -1.03 3.65
N GLN A 116 0.89 -0.46 2.49
CA GLN A 116 1.72 -0.38 1.29
C GLN A 116 3.06 0.31 1.59
N ALA A 117 3.00 1.50 2.18
CA ALA A 117 4.19 2.30 2.48
C ALA A 117 5.12 1.62 3.50
N LEU A 118 4.55 1.10 4.58
CA LEU A 118 5.32 0.40 5.61
C LEU A 118 5.96 -0.89 5.06
N SER A 119 5.23 -1.64 4.23
CA SER A 119 5.75 -2.86 3.59
C SER A 119 6.89 -2.53 2.63
N PHE A 120 6.73 -1.49 1.80
CA PHE A 120 7.77 -1.01 0.91
C PHE A 120 9.05 -0.62 1.66
N LEU A 121 8.89 -0.01 2.84
CA LEU A 121 9.99 0.46 3.68
C LEU A 121 10.53 -0.59 4.65
N GLY A 122 10.28 -1.88 4.37
CA GLY A 122 10.97 -2.98 5.02
C GLY A 122 10.26 -3.56 6.25
N ASN A 123 9.03 -3.14 6.54
CA ASN A 123 8.25 -3.84 7.56
C ASN A 123 7.86 -5.24 7.08
N ARG A 124 7.94 -6.19 8.00
CA ARG A 124 7.56 -7.58 7.74
C ARG A 124 6.08 -7.81 8.04
N PRO A 125 5.38 -8.73 7.33
CA PRO A 125 3.97 -9.02 7.59
C PRO A 125 3.66 -9.45 9.04
N THR A 126 4.63 -10.08 9.70
CA THR A 126 4.53 -10.49 11.11
C THR A 126 5.00 -9.41 12.09
N GLY A 127 5.42 -8.25 11.58
CA GLY A 127 5.89 -7.13 12.35
C GLY A 127 4.78 -6.44 13.13
N GLN A 128 5.20 -5.66 14.12
CA GLN A 128 4.34 -4.94 15.04
C GLN A 128 3.36 -3.99 14.33
N PHE A 129 3.80 -3.33 13.25
CA PHE A 129 2.98 -2.36 12.54
C PHE A 129 2.06 -3.00 11.49
N LEU A 130 2.53 -3.97 10.71
CA LEU A 130 1.75 -4.54 9.59
C LEU A 130 0.67 -5.52 10.04
N ARG A 131 0.89 -6.30 11.10
CA ARG A 131 -0.06 -7.34 11.52
C ARG A 131 -1.42 -6.77 11.97
N PRO A 132 -1.48 -5.70 12.78
CA PRO A 132 -2.75 -5.05 13.12
C PRO A 132 -3.46 -4.48 11.88
N LEU A 133 -2.73 -3.78 11.00
CA LEU A 133 -3.29 -3.22 9.77
C LEU A 133 -3.91 -4.30 8.88
N GLU A 134 -3.20 -5.42 8.68
CA GLU A 134 -3.72 -6.56 7.90
C GLU A 134 -5.01 -7.12 8.48
N ARG A 135 -5.14 -7.19 9.81
CA ARG A 135 -6.38 -7.63 10.45
C ARG A 135 -7.53 -6.66 10.18
N VAL A 136 -7.27 -5.35 10.28
CA VAL A 136 -8.29 -4.31 10.04
C VAL A 136 -8.73 -4.32 8.58
N ILE A 137 -7.78 -4.40 7.64
CA ILE A 137 -8.08 -4.50 6.20
C ILE A 137 -8.96 -5.72 5.93
N ARG A 138 -8.59 -6.91 6.44
CA ARG A 138 -9.40 -8.13 6.24
C ARG A 138 -10.80 -7.99 6.81
N GLY A 139 -10.94 -7.42 8.01
CA GLY A 139 -12.25 -7.18 8.63
C GLY A 139 -13.09 -6.14 7.88
N ALA A 140 -12.48 -5.15 7.24
CA ALA A 140 -13.21 -4.19 6.40
C ALA A 140 -13.75 -4.86 5.13
N PHE A 141 -12.97 -5.72 4.48
CA PHE A 141 -13.39 -6.50 3.29
C PHE A 141 -14.55 -7.47 3.57
N GLU A 142 -14.84 -7.78 4.83
CA GLU A 142 -16.00 -8.61 5.21
C GLU A 142 -17.32 -7.83 5.22
N LYS A 143 -17.28 -6.50 5.28
CA LYS A 143 -18.47 -5.64 5.39
C LYS A 143 -19.13 -5.31 4.05
N GLY A 144 -18.52 -5.73 2.93
CA GLY A 144 -18.93 -5.32 1.59
C GLY A 144 -18.16 -4.10 1.11
N PHE A 145 -18.44 -3.69 -0.13
CA PHE A 145 -17.78 -2.56 -0.78
C PHE A 145 -18.81 -1.67 -1.45
N VAL A 146 -18.55 -0.36 -1.37
CA VAL A 146 -19.18 0.61 -2.27
C VAL A 146 -18.30 0.81 -3.51
N LEU A 147 -18.90 1.29 -4.61
CA LEU A 147 -18.19 1.50 -5.88
C LEU A 147 -16.95 2.39 -5.72
N GLU A 148 -17.08 3.48 -4.97
CA GLU A 148 -16.03 4.46 -4.74
C GLU A 148 -14.80 3.83 -4.06
N GLU A 149 -15.02 2.94 -3.09
CA GLU A 149 -13.94 2.21 -2.41
C GLU A 149 -13.25 1.23 -3.37
N CYS A 150 -14.01 0.57 -4.24
CA CYS A 150 -13.45 -0.34 -5.24
C CYS A 150 -12.58 0.40 -6.25
N GLN A 151 -13.04 1.55 -6.74
CA GLN A 151 -12.29 2.41 -7.66
C GLN A 151 -11.01 2.93 -7.00
N ALA A 152 -11.13 3.50 -5.80
CA ALA A 152 -9.99 4.02 -5.07
C ALA A 152 -8.96 2.93 -4.75
N LEU A 153 -9.40 1.71 -4.41
CA LEU A 153 -8.50 0.59 -4.20
C LEU A 153 -7.85 0.12 -5.50
N TRP A 154 -8.60 0.08 -6.61
CA TRP A 154 -8.09 -0.27 -7.94
C TRP A 154 -7.03 0.70 -8.44
N ASP A 155 -7.12 1.98 -8.11
CA ASP A 155 -6.10 2.98 -8.46
C ASP A 155 -4.75 2.70 -7.80
N LEU A 156 -4.74 1.95 -6.69
CA LEU A 156 -3.51 1.54 -6.00
C LEU A 156 -2.84 0.30 -6.63
N ARG A 157 -3.41 -0.31 -7.68
CA ARG A 157 -2.92 -1.57 -8.27
C ARG A 157 -1.48 -1.52 -8.78
N HIS A 158 -1.00 -0.32 -9.12
CA HIS A 158 0.36 -0.12 -9.64
C HIS A 158 1.41 -0.02 -8.52
N LEU A 159 0.98 0.13 -7.27
CA LEU A 159 1.89 0.27 -6.14
C LEU A 159 2.40 -1.10 -5.68
N PRO A 160 3.68 -1.20 -5.27
CA PRO A 160 4.21 -2.43 -4.68
C PRO A 160 3.43 -2.82 -3.43
N PHE A 161 3.21 -4.12 -3.19
CA PHE A 161 2.56 -4.67 -1.99
C PHE A 161 1.06 -4.43 -1.84
N THR A 162 0.37 -3.84 -2.83
CA THR A 162 -1.10 -3.73 -2.84
C THR A 162 -1.78 -4.93 -3.48
N GLU A 163 -1.09 -5.69 -4.34
CA GLU A 163 -1.64 -6.78 -5.15
C GLU A 163 -2.50 -7.77 -4.34
N LYS A 164 -2.07 -8.16 -3.13
CA LYS A 164 -2.85 -9.10 -2.30
C LYS A 164 -4.23 -8.56 -1.89
N TRP A 165 -4.35 -7.23 -1.78
CA TRP A 165 -5.59 -6.54 -1.47
C TRP A 165 -6.45 -6.36 -2.72
N ILE A 166 -5.83 -6.08 -3.86
CA ILE A 166 -6.50 -6.09 -5.17
C ILE A 166 -7.10 -7.46 -5.45
N ASP A 167 -6.32 -8.54 -5.28
CA ASP A 167 -6.78 -9.91 -5.43
C ASP A 167 -7.95 -10.24 -4.49
N LEU A 168 -7.87 -9.78 -3.25
CA LEU A 168 -8.94 -9.98 -2.28
C LEU A 168 -10.22 -9.25 -2.70
N MET A 169 -10.09 -8.04 -3.26
CA MET A 169 -11.22 -7.23 -3.73
C MET A 169 -11.89 -7.92 -4.90
N VAL A 170 -11.12 -8.32 -5.91
CA VAL A 170 -11.63 -9.04 -7.09
C VAL A 170 -12.35 -10.33 -6.70
N ARG A 171 -11.80 -11.09 -5.75
CA ARG A 171 -12.45 -12.31 -5.22
C ARG A 171 -13.77 -12.00 -4.51
N ARG A 172 -13.84 -10.93 -3.74
CA ARG A 172 -15.08 -10.51 -3.07
C ARG A 172 -16.13 -10.05 -4.07
N LEU A 173 -15.74 -9.28 -5.08
CA LEU A 173 -16.64 -8.87 -6.16
C LEU A 173 -17.21 -10.08 -6.92
N ALA A 174 -16.38 -11.08 -7.23
CA ALA A 174 -16.83 -12.32 -7.85
C ALA A 174 -17.79 -13.12 -6.95
N ALA A 175 -17.50 -13.20 -5.65
CA ALA A 175 -18.40 -13.86 -4.70
C ALA A 175 -19.76 -13.17 -4.58
N ASN A 176 -19.78 -11.84 -4.51
CA ASN A 176 -21.03 -11.07 -4.42
C ASN A 176 -21.89 -11.24 -5.68
N PHE A 177 -21.28 -11.33 -6.86
CA PHE A 177 -21.99 -11.65 -8.11
C PHE A 177 -22.72 -13.00 -8.04
N GLU A 178 -22.03 -14.05 -7.58
CA GLU A 178 -22.62 -15.39 -7.44
C GLU A 178 -23.81 -15.38 -6.46
N THR A 179 -23.70 -14.67 -5.34
CA THR A 179 -24.81 -14.50 -4.39
C THR A 179 -25.99 -13.79 -5.03
N MET A 180 -25.75 -12.68 -5.75
CA MET A 180 -26.79 -11.93 -6.45
C MET A 180 -27.52 -12.80 -7.50
N VAL A 181 -26.78 -13.57 -8.29
CA VAL A 181 -27.36 -14.47 -9.31
C VAL A 181 -28.14 -15.61 -8.66
N ALA A 182 -27.68 -16.15 -7.54
CA ALA A 182 -28.40 -17.20 -6.80
C ALA A 182 -29.72 -16.70 -6.21
N ASP A 183 -29.74 -15.49 -5.66
CA ASP A 183 -30.92 -14.88 -5.04
C ASP A 183 -32.01 -14.51 -6.07
N GLY A 184 -31.63 -14.24 -7.33
CA GLY A 184 -32.52 -13.89 -8.44
C GLY A 184 -33.17 -15.06 -9.20
N THR A 185 -33.11 -16.30 -8.68
CA THR A 185 -33.48 -17.52 -9.44
C THR A 185 -34.99 -17.72 -9.73
N SER A 186 -35.85 -16.76 -9.39
CA SER A 186 -37.25 -16.72 -9.84
C SER A 186 -37.61 -15.31 -10.31
N GLU A 187 -37.58 -15.12 -11.63
CA GLU A 187 -37.79 -13.84 -12.34
C GLU A 187 -39.04 -13.08 -11.85
N PHE A 188 -40.16 -13.79 -11.67
CA PHE A 188 -41.45 -13.21 -11.25
C PHE A 188 -41.51 -12.83 -9.76
N VAL A 189 -40.82 -13.58 -8.89
CA VAL A 189 -40.75 -13.28 -7.44
C VAL A 189 -39.74 -12.17 -7.17
N PHE A 190 -38.76 -12.03 -8.06
CA PHE A 190 -37.69 -11.06 -7.95
C PHE A 190 -38.17 -9.64 -8.29
N GLU A 191 -38.85 -9.44 -9.42
CA GLU A 191 -39.41 -8.13 -9.79
C GLU A 191 -40.38 -7.59 -8.75
N GLY A 192 -41.32 -8.43 -8.29
CA GLY A 192 -42.29 -8.02 -7.26
C GLY A 192 -41.66 -7.69 -5.90
N ARG A 193 -40.52 -8.32 -5.55
CA ARG A 193 -39.75 -7.96 -4.33
C ARG A 193 -38.98 -6.66 -4.49
N LEU A 194 -38.42 -6.41 -5.67
CA LEU A 194 -37.66 -5.20 -5.97
C LEU A 194 -38.57 -3.96 -6.07
N GLU A 195 -39.82 -4.15 -6.48
CA GLU A 195 -40.86 -3.11 -6.47
C GLU A 195 -41.33 -2.79 -5.05
N ALA A 196 -41.42 -3.80 -4.17
CA ALA A 196 -41.92 -3.66 -2.81
C ALA A 196 -40.86 -3.17 -1.78
N ASP A 197 -39.57 -3.36 -2.03
CA ASP A 197 -38.49 -3.07 -1.09
C ASP A 197 -37.49 -2.05 -1.67
N GLU A 198 -37.53 -0.82 -1.15
CA GLU A 198 -36.62 0.27 -1.55
C GLU A 198 -35.16 -0.01 -1.17
N VAL A 199 -34.91 -0.70 -0.06
CA VAL A 199 -33.56 -1.00 0.42
C VAL A 199 -32.93 -2.05 -0.50
N LEU A 200 -33.69 -3.07 -0.87
CA LEU A 200 -33.25 -4.08 -1.82
C LEU A 200 -32.95 -3.46 -3.20
N ARG A 201 -33.80 -2.55 -3.67
CA ARG A 201 -33.59 -1.83 -4.94
C ARG A 201 -32.29 -1.02 -4.92
N ALA A 202 -32.03 -0.29 -3.83
CA ALA A 202 -30.81 0.50 -3.69
C ALA A 202 -29.55 -0.39 -3.72
N GLN A 203 -29.57 -1.53 -3.01
CA GLN A 203 -28.46 -2.49 -3.02
C GLN A 203 -28.20 -3.07 -4.42
N TYR A 204 -29.26 -3.45 -5.15
CA TYR A 204 -29.11 -3.96 -6.52
C TYR A 204 -28.61 -2.89 -7.49
N ALA A 205 -29.05 -1.63 -7.37
CA ALA A 205 -28.54 -0.53 -8.17
C ALA A 205 -27.03 -0.30 -7.94
N GLU A 206 -26.59 -0.43 -6.69
CA GLU A 206 -25.16 -0.36 -6.34
C GLU A 206 -24.37 -1.51 -6.98
N TYR A 207 -24.85 -2.76 -6.87
CA TYR A 207 -24.22 -3.90 -7.53
C TYR A 207 -24.12 -3.73 -9.05
N LEU A 208 -25.20 -3.28 -9.71
CA LEU A 208 -25.21 -3.03 -11.15
C LEU A 208 -24.20 -1.95 -11.54
N SER A 209 -24.05 -0.91 -10.73
CA SER A 209 -23.06 0.16 -10.96
C SER A 209 -21.63 -0.38 -10.88
N ILE A 210 -21.36 -1.27 -9.92
CA ILE A 210 -20.07 -1.96 -9.80
C ILE A 210 -19.80 -2.86 -11.00
N PHE A 211 -20.79 -3.61 -11.49
CA PHE A 211 -20.61 -4.47 -12.66
C PHE A 211 -20.40 -3.67 -13.94
N ALA A 212 -21.13 -2.57 -14.14
CA ALA A 212 -20.92 -1.67 -15.26
C ALA A 212 -19.49 -1.11 -15.27
N TRP A 213 -18.96 -0.76 -14.10
CA TRP A 213 -17.57 -0.34 -13.95
C TRP A 213 -16.56 -1.46 -14.27
N ILE A 214 -16.77 -2.68 -13.73
CA ILE A 214 -15.93 -3.85 -14.05
C ILE A 214 -15.89 -4.09 -15.57
N ASP A 215 -17.04 -3.97 -16.25
CA ASP A 215 -17.12 -4.21 -17.68
C ASP A 215 -16.40 -3.17 -18.53
N ALA A 216 -16.26 -1.94 -18.03
CA ALA A 216 -15.53 -0.84 -18.67
C ALA A 216 -13.99 -0.98 -18.50
N GLU A 217 -13.54 -1.52 -17.36
CA GLU A 217 -12.12 -1.68 -17.04
C GLU A 217 -11.56 -3.03 -17.51
N MET A 218 -10.91 -3.06 -18.68
CA MET A 218 -10.48 -4.31 -19.34
C MET A 218 -9.59 -5.21 -18.47
N GLU A 219 -8.60 -4.65 -17.78
CA GLU A 219 -7.70 -5.43 -16.91
C GLU A 219 -8.48 -6.05 -15.75
N LEU A 220 -9.35 -5.26 -15.09
CA LEU A 220 -10.19 -5.72 -14.00
C LEU A 220 -11.14 -6.82 -14.45
N LYS A 221 -11.80 -6.63 -15.60
CA LYS A 221 -12.70 -7.60 -16.22
C LYS A 221 -12.03 -8.95 -16.44
N LEU A 222 -10.81 -8.95 -16.96
CA LEU A 222 -10.05 -10.17 -17.21
C LEU A 222 -9.70 -10.88 -15.90
N ARG A 223 -9.21 -10.14 -14.89
CA ARG A 223 -8.91 -10.71 -13.56
C ARG A 223 -10.15 -11.28 -12.90
N TRP A 224 -11.26 -10.54 -12.95
CA TRP A 224 -12.54 -10.95 -12.39
C TRP A 224 -13.09 -12.22 -13.04
N ARG A 225 -13.10 -12.31 -14.38
CA ARG A 225 -13.49 -13.54 -15.11
C ARG A 225 -12.62 -14.74 -14.75
N CYS A 226 -11.30 -14.55 -14.67
CA CYS A 226 -10.38 -15.62 -14.24
C CYS A 226 -10.74 -16.14 -12.85
N VAL A 227 -11.11 -15.25 -11.94
CA VAL A 227 -11.52 -15.62 -10.58
C VAL A 227 -12.87 -16.33 -10.59
N GLN A 228 -13.87 -15.85 -11.34
CA GLN A 228 -15.16 -16.54 -11.48
C GLN A 228 -15.00 -17.96 -12.02
N GLU A 229 -14.20 -18.16 -13.07
CA GLU A 229 -13.93 -19.49 -13.61
C GLU A 229 -13.27 -20.42 -12.59
N ARG A 230 -12.33 -19.90 -11.80
CA ARG A 230 -11.69 -20.68 -10.71
C ARG A 230 -12.71 -21.03 -9.63
N MET A 231 -13.54 -20.08 -9.21
CA MET A 231 -14.60 -20.30 -8.22
C MET A 231 -15.61 -21.34 -8.69
N ALA A 232 -16.02 -21.30 -9.96
CA ALA A 232 -16.92 -22.30 -10.55
C ALA A 232 -16.29 -23.70 -10.57
N LYS A 233 -15.00 -23.81 -10.95
CA LYS A 233 -14.25 -25.08 -10.91
C LYS A 233 -14.12 -25.62 -9.49
N ASP A 234 -13.82 -24.76 -8.52
CA ASP A 234 -13.69 -25.14 -7.11
C ASP A 234 -15.04 -25.57 -6.51
N ALA A 235 -16.14 -24.88 -6.87
CA ALA A 235 -17.49 -25.27 -6.47
C ALA A 235 -17.89 -26.64 -7.02
N GLU A 236 -17.60 -26.91 -8.30
CA GLU A 236 -17.84 -28.21 -8.91
C GLU A 236 -16.99 -29.32 -8.27
N ARG A 237 -15.72 -29.03 -7.99
CA ARG A 237 -14.82 -29.96 -7.28
C ARG A 237 -15.36 -30.27 -5.87
N ALA A 238 -15.79 -29.26 -5.13
CA ALA A 238 -16.38 -29.43 -3.81
C ALA A 238 -17.64 -30.31 -3.85
N ARG A 239 -18.55 -30.07 -4.82
CA ARG A 239 -19.76 -30.90 -5.03
C ARG A 239 -19.40 -32.37 -5.27
N ARG A 240 -18.40 -32.66 -6.10
CA ARG A 240 -17.92 -34.03 -6.36
C ARG A 240 -17.40 -34.70 -5.10
N ILE A 241 -16.58 -34.00 -4.31
CA ILE A 241 -16.03 -34.52 -3.04
C ILE A 241 -17.17 -34.84 -2.08
N THR A 242 -18.13 -33.93 -1.89
CA THR A 242 -19.28 -34.16 -1.01
C THR A 242 -20.13 -35.36 -1.46
N LYS A 243 -20.37 -35.51 -2.78
CA LYS A 243 -21.10 -36.66 -3.33
C LYS A 243 -20.37 -37.97 -3.05
N MET A 244 -19.05 -38.00 -3.24
CA MET A 244 -18.22 -39.17 -2.92
C MET A 244 -18.25 -39.51 -1.43
N MET A 245 -18.08 -38.52 -0.54
CA MET A 245 -18.14 -38.73 0.91
C MET A 245 -19.50 -39.29 1.37
N LYS A 246 -20.61 -38.76 0.84
CA LYS A 246 -21.96 -39.27 1.11
C LYS A 246 -22.12 -40.72 0.62
N ALA A 247 -21.61 -41.05 -0.57
CA ALA A 247 -21.66 -42.41 -1.10
C ALA A 247 -20.83 -43.39 -0.25
N THR A 248 -19.63 -43.00 0.19
CA THR A 248 -18.78 -43.80 1.08
C THR A 248 -19.44 -44.00 2.44
N ARG A 249 -20.04 -42.97 3.04
CA ARG A 249 -20.79 -43.08 4.30
C ARG A 249 -21.95 -44.06 4.18
N ARG A 250 -22.74 -44.00 3.10
CA ARG A 250 -23.84 -44.95 2.86
C ARG A 250 -23.35 -46.39 2.74
N ARG A 251 -22.24 -46.63 2.04
CA ARG A 251 -21.62 -47.96 1.94
C ARG A 251 -21.08 -48.46 3.28
N ALA A 252 -20.54 -47.58 4.11
CA ALA A 252 -20.06 -47.94 5.44
C ALA A 252 -21.21 -48.32 6.39
N VAL A 253 -22.32 -47.57 6.37
CA VAL A 253 -23.53 -47.87 7.14
C VAL A 253 -24.13 -49.22 6.71
N ALA A 254 -24.32 -49.43 5.40
CA ALA A 254 -24.85 -50.69 4.88
C ALA A 254 -23.98 -51.90 5.24
N ARG A 255 -22.64 -51.75 5.29
CA ARG A 255 -21.72 -52.81 5.74
C ARG A 255 -21.85 -53.12 7.22
N LEU A 256 -22.11 -52.12 8.05
CA LEU A 256 -22.32 -52.32 9.48
C LEU A 256 -23.65 -53.04 9.72
N GLU A 257 -24.72 -52.65 9.02
CA GLU A 257 -26.03 -53.32 9.11
C GLU A 257 -25.93 -54.81 8.74
N THR A 258 -25.17 -55.18 7.72
CA THR A 258 -24.95 -56.60 7.35
C THR A 258 -24.07 -57.42 8.32
N VAL A 259 -23.40 -56.78 9.30
CA VAL A 259 -22.55 -57.47 10.29
C VAL A 259 -23.30 -57.67 11.62
N PHE A 260 -24.41 -56.96 11.82
CA PHE A 260 -25.24 -57.04 13.04
C PHE A 260 -26.58 -57.78 12.83
N GLU A 261 -26.84 -58.32 11.63
CA GLU A 261 -27.86 -59.33 11.32
C GLU A 261 -27.25 -60.74 11.34
#